data_AF-A0A356WPT8-F1
#
_entry.id   AF-A0A356WPT8-F1
#
_cell.length_a   1.000
_cell.length_b   1.000
_cell.length_c   1.000
_cell.angle_alpha   90.00
_cell.angle_beta   90.00
_cell.angle_gamma   90.00
#
_symmetry.space_group_name_H-M   'P 1'
#
loop_
_entity.id
_entity.type
_entity.pdbx_description
1 polymer ?
#
loop_
_entity_poly.entity_id
_entity_poly.type
_entity_poly.pdbx_seq_one_letter_code
_entity_poly.pdbx_strand_id
1 'polypeptide(L)' 'HRLNGFANFLENHPEYHKKVSLAMIVVPSRDAVDRYADLKTRIDQYIGKINGMYSTLGWTPVYYFYQSFP' A
#
# COMPACT_ATOMS: atom_id res chain seq x y z
N HIS A 1 -0.56 -2.16 10.77
CA HIS A 1 -1.36 -1.03 11.31
C HIS A 1 -1.70 0.04 10.27
N ARG A 2 -0.75 0.62 9.53
CA ARG A 2 -1.03 1.71 8.56
C ARG A 2 -2.02 1.35 7.47
N LEU A 3 -1.83 0.22 6.78
CA LEU A 3 -2.74 -0.22 5.70
C LEU A 3 -4.16 -0.50 6.21
N ASN A 4 -4.31 -1.19 7.35
CA ASN A 4 -5.62 -1.45 7.95
C ASN A 4 -6.32 -0.14 8.35
N GLY A 5 -5.58 0.81 8.92
CA GLY A 5 -6.12 2.11 9.27
C GLY A 5 -6.61 2.89 8.04
N PHE A 6 -5.82 2.87 6.97
CA PHE A 6 -6.20 3.51 5.71
C PHE A 6 -7.40 2.83 5.03
N ALA A 7 -7.46 1.50 5.04
CA ALA A 7 -8.61 0.76 4.55
C ALA A 7 -9.89 1.13 5.32
N ASN A 8 -9.83 1.13 6.65
CA ASN A 8 -10.95 1.51 7.50
C ASN A 8 -11.37 2.98 7.30
N PHE A 9 -10.40 3.88 7.08
CA PHE A 9 -10.68 5.26 6.73
C PHE A 9 -11.43 5.37 5.41
N LEU A 10 -10.99 4.67 4.36
CA LEU A 10 -11.68 4.68 3.06
C LEU A 10 -13.08 4.06 3.13
N GLU A 11 -13.28 3.06 3.99
CA GLU A 11 -14.59 2.44 4.21
C GLU A 11 -15.58 3.40 4.88
N ASN A 12 -15.14 4.09 5.95
CA ASN A 12 -16.02 5.00 6.70
C ASN A 12 -16.16 6.40 6.09
N HIS A 13 -15.26 6.78 5.18
CA HIS A 13 -15.25 8.12 4.57
C HIS A 13 -15.17 8.09 3.03
N PRO A 14 -16.25 7.68 2.33
CA PRO A 14 -16.29 7.64 0.87
C PRO A 14 -16.01 8.99 0.19
N GLU A 15 -16.26 10.10 0.88
CA GLU A 15 -16.06 11.46 0.38
C GLU A 15 -14.59 11.80 0.08
N TYR A 16 -13.64 11.00 0.57
CA TYR A 16 -12.21 11.13 0.30
C TYR A 16 -11.72 10.21 -0.82
N HIS A 17 -12.57 9.35 -1.38
CA HIS A 17 -12.21 8.57 -2.56
C HIS A 17 -11.81 9.52 -3.68
N LYS A 18 -10.73 9.20 -4.38
CA LYS A 18 -10.13 10.03 -5.44
C LYS A 18 -9.53 11.37 -4.99
N LYS A 19 -9.55 11.70 -3.69
CA LYS A 19 -8.94 12.92 -3.13
C LYS A 19 -7.65 12.64 -2.37
N VAL A 20 -7.50 11.44 -1.83
CA VAL A 20 -6.33 11.05 -1.05
C VAL A 20 -5.75 9.74 -1.57
N SER A 21 -4.44 9.60 -1.44
CA SER A 21 -3.73 8.35 -1.69
C SER A 21 -2.64 8.18 -0.65
N LEU A 22 -2.38 6.94 -0.26
CA LEU A 22 -1.29 6.58 0.62
C LEU A 22 -0.08 6.16 -0.21
N ALA A 23 1.03 6.87 -0.07
CA ALA A 23 2.31 6.46 -0.63
C ALA A 23 3.16 5.76 0.43
N MET A 24 3.56 4.52 0.15
CA MET A 24 4.49 3.75 0.97
C MET A 24 5.79 3.55 0.21
N ILE A 25 6.86 4.17 0.70
CA ILE A 25 8.20 4.08 0.12
C ILE A 25 9.05 3.21 1.06
N VAL A 26 9.56 2.11 0.54
CA VAL A 26 10.41 1.17 1.28
C VAL A 26 11.69 0.97 0.50
N VAL A 27 12.81 1.32 1.14
CA VAL A 27 14.15 1.09 0.60
C VAL A 27 14.65 -0.23 1.19
N PRO A 28 14.85 -1.28 0.38
CA PRO A 28 15.37 -2.54 0.88
C PRO A 28 16.85 -2.41 1.24
N SER A 29 17.23 -2.90 2.42
CA SER A 29 18.63 -3.19 2.75
C SER A 29 18.94 -4.66 2.43
N ARG A 30 20.22 -5.01 2.21
CA ARG A 30 20.64 -6.39 1.90
C ARG A 30 20.19 -7.40 2.96
N ASP A 31 20.29 -7.06 4.24
CA ASP A 31 19.84 -7.92 5.35
C ASP A 31 18.31 -8.05 5.44
N ALA A 32 17.57 -7.09 4.87
CA ALA A 32 16.12 -7.08 4.92
C ALA A 32 15.47 -7.95 3.83
N VAL A 33 16.17 -8.22 2.72
CA VAL A 33 15.61 -9.00 1.61
C VAL A 33 15.24 -10.42 2.07
N ASP A 34 16.16 -11.11 2.75
CA ASP A 34 15.94 -12.50 3.16
C ASP A 34 15.01 -12.63 4.38
N ARG A 35 15.08 -11.70 5.35
CA ARG A 35 14.25 -11.77 6.56
C ARG A 35 12.81 -11.31 6.37
N TYR A 36 12.55 -10.47 5.37
CA TYR A 36 11.24 -9.83 5.21
C TYR A 36 10.51 -10.22 3.94
N ALA A 37 10.95 -11.26 3.21
CA ALA A 37 10.24 -11.77 2.04
C ALA A 37 8.77 -12.12 2.34
N ASP A 38 8.51 -12.78 3.47
CA ASP A 38 7.14 -13.12 3.91
C ASP A 38 6.34 -11.88 4.30
N LEU A 39 6.96 -10.94 5.01
CA LEU A 39 6.31 -9.70 5.40
C LEU A 39 5.95 -8.85 4.17
N LYS A 40 6.86 -8.78 3.20
CA LYS A 40 6.64 -8.11 1.91
C LYS A 40 5.46 -8.74 1.19
N THR A 41 5.41 -10.07 1.11
CA THR A 41 4.31 -10.79 0.47
C THR A 41 2.97 -10.44 1.10
N ARG A 42 2.91 -10.41 2.44
CA ARG A 42 1.69 -10.01 3.16
C ARG A 42 1.31 -8.56 2.89
N ILE A 43 2.28 -7.65 2.84
CA ILE A 43 2.06 -6.23 2.51
C ILE A 43 1.50 -6.09 1.09
N ASP A 44 2.12 -6.74 0.11
CA ASP A 44 1.71 -6.71 -1.29
C ASP A 44 0.28 -7.24 -1.47
N GLN A 45 -0.06 -8.37 -0.83
CA GLN A 45 -1.41 -8.92 -0.84
C GLN A 45 -2.44 -7.95 -0.28
N TYR A 46 -2.10 -7.28 0.83
CA TYR A 46 -3.02 -6.36 1.49
C TYR A 46 -3.23 -5.08 0.68
N ILE A 47 -2.17 -4.55 0.08
CA ILE A 47 -2.23 -3.44 -0.88
C ILE A 47 -3.09 -3.83 -2.09
N GLY A 48 -2.86 -5.03 -2.64
CA GLY A 48 -3.64 -5.57 -3.75
C GLY A 48 -5.14 -5.63 -3.41
N LYS A 49 -5.50 -6.07 -2.19
CA LYS A 49 -6.89 -6.08 -1.73
C LYS A 49 -7.50 -4.68 -1.68
N ILE A 50 -6.81 -3.70 -1.09
CA ILE A 50 -7.31 -2.32 -0.98
C ILE A 50 -7.46 -1.71 -2.37
N ASN A 51 -6.43 -1.81 -3.20
CA ASN A 51 -6.46 -1.25 -4.54
C ASN A 51 -7.50 -1.96 -5.41
N GLY A 52 -7.67 -3.27 -5.32
CA GLY A 52 -8.71 -3.98 -6.07
C GLY A 52 -10.13 -3.56 -5.67
N MET A 53 -10.35 -3.19 -4.41
CA MET A 53 -11.66 -2.76 -3.92
C MET A 53 -11.99 -1.30 -4.30
N TYR A 54 -11.01 -0.39 -4.24
CA TYR A 54 -11.28 1.05 -4.34
C TYR A 54 -10.69 1.73 -5.59
N SER A 55 -9.78 1.10 -6.33
CA SER A 55 -9.16 1.76 -7.49
C SER A 55 -10.19 2.02 -8.59
N THR A 56 -9.96 3.11 -9.31
CA THR A 56 -10.71 3.47 -10.51
C THR A 56 -9.73 3.83 -11.62
N LEU A 57 -10.20 4.01 -12.86
CA LEU A 57 -9.34 4.29 -14.02
C LEU A 57 -8.39 5.49 -13.82
N GLY A 58 -8.74 6.46 -12.98
CA GLY A 58 -7.93 7.66 -12.71
C GLY A 58 -7.38 7.79 -11.30
N TRP A 59 -7.54 6.78 -10.44
CA TRP A 59 -7.11 6.89 -9.03
C TRP A 59 -6.74 5.54 -8.44
N THR A 60 -5.58 5.49 -7.80
CA THR A 60 -5.11 4.36 -6.99
C THR A 60 -5.01 4.81 -5.53
N PRO A 61 -5.66 4.08 -4.59
CA PRO A 61 -5.65 4.45 -3.18
C PRO A 61 -4.28 4.27 -2.53
N VAL A 62 -3.53 3.22 -2.87
CA VAL A 62 -2.22 2.92 -2.27
C VAL A 62 -1.16 2.76 -3.34
N TYR A 63 -0.14 3.62 -3.29
CA TYR A 63 1.08 3.49 -4.09
C TYR A 63 2.17 2.88 -3.23
N TYR A 64 2.77 1.78 -3.70
CA TYR A 64 3.83 1.09 -2.99
C TYR A 64 5.09 1.02 -3.84
N PHE A 65 6.14 1.66 -3.35
CA PHE A 65 7.44 1.73 -3.99
C PHE A 65 8.42 0.90 -3.17
N TYR A 66 8.82 -0.24 -3.74
CA TYR A 66 9.86 -1.10 -3.19
C TYR A 66 11.05 -1.07 -4.15
N GLN A 67 11.90 -0.06 -4.01
CA GLN A 67 13.03 0.17 -4.92
C GLN A 67 14.25 0.57 -4.10
N SER A 68 15.40 0.01 -4.45
CA SER A 68 16.69 0.53 -4.02
C SER A 68 16.97 1.77 -4.88
N PHE A 69 17.11 2.94 -4.27
CA PHE A 69 17.65 4.09 -5.01
C PHE A 69 19.13 3.81 -5.31
N PRO A 70 19.59 3.99 -6.57
CA PRO A 70 21.00 3.82 -6.95
C PRO A 70 21.94 4.75 -6.19
#